data_AF-A0A2N3CK90-F1
#
_entry.id   AF-A0A2N3CK90-F1
#
_cell.length_a   1.000
_cell.length_b   1.000
_cell.length_c   1.000
_cell.angle_alpha   90.00
_cell.angle_beta   90.00
_cell.angle_gamma   90.00
#
_symmetry.space_group_name_H-M   'P 1'
#
loop_
_entity.id
_entity.type
_entity.pdbx_description
1 polymer ?
#
loop_
_entity_poly.entity_id
_entity_poly.type
_entity_poly.pdbx_seq_one_letter_code
_entity_poly.pdbx_strand_id
1 'polypeptide(L)'
;HAAAEAEGIRVHMGGTYLAMEGPQFSTVAESRMYREAWGAHVIGMTNMPEAKLAREAELCYASVAMITDYDSWHETHGAVDITAIIATLKGNADKARGLVARLPGLLGADRAPCPHGCDRALEFALLTAPEARDPKLLAKLDAVAGRVL
;
A
#
# COMPACT_ATOMS: atom_id res chain seq x y z
N HIS A 1 11.24 9.29 1.78
CA HIS A 1 11.28 10.74 2.01
C HIS A 1 12.23 11.44 1.04
N ALA A 2 13.55 11.16 1.08
CA ALA A 2 14.54 11.81 0.21
C ALA A 2 14.21 11.77 -1.30
N ALA A 3 13.76 10.63 -1.84
CA ALA A 3 13.33 10.52 -3.24
C ALA A 3 12.20 11.48 -3.61
N ALA A 4 11.25 11.69 -2.70
CA ALA A 4 10.10 12.54 -2.92
C ALA A 4 10.46 14.03 -2.83
N GLU A 5 11.33 14.39 -1.88
CA GLU A 5 11.86 15.76 -1.75
C GLU A 5 12.64 16.18 -3.00
N ALA A 6 13.44 15.28 -3.57
CA ALA A 6 14.18 15.52 -4.81
C ALA A 6 13.26 15.77 -6.02
N GLU A 7 12.02 15.26 -5.98
CA GLU A 7 10.97 15.50 -6.99
C GLU A 7 10.05 16.68 -6.63
N GLY A 8 10.35 17.43 -5.55
CA GLY A 8 9.52 18.54 -5.08
C GLY A 8 8.12 18.10 -4.63
N ILE A 9 7.96 16.84 -4.23
CA ILE A 9 6.68 16.29 -3.80
C ILE A 9 6.46 16.63 -2.33
N ARG A 10 5.34 17.27 -2.02
CA ARG A 10 4.89 17.42 -0.63
C ARG A 10 4.49 16.05 -0.08
N VAL A 11 5.17 15.60 0.97
CA VAL A 11 4.91 14.31 1.61
C VAL A 11 4.30 14.52 2.98
N HIS A 12 3.35 13.66 3.32
CA HIS A 12 2.83 13.49 4.67
C HIS A 12 3.27 12.10 5.14
N MET A 13 4.07 12.04 6.20
CA MET A 13 4.55 10.77 6.75
C MET A 13 3.52 10.19 7.72
N GLY A 14 3.22 8.90 7.56
CA GLY A 14 2.20 8.21 8.36
C GLY A 14 0.78 8.41 7.83
N GLY A 15 -0.19 8.04 8.66
CA GLY A 15 -1.62 8.05 8.32
C GLY A 15 -2.19 6.64 8.15
N THR A 16 -3.50 6.55 8.33
CA THR A 16 -4.26 5.29 8.23
C THR A 16 -4.92 5.21 6.86
N TYR A 17 -4.54 4.20 6.07
CA TYR A 17 -5.20 3.88 4.81
C TYR A 17 -6.41 2.99 5.06
N LEU A 18 -7.57 3.41 4.57
CA LEU A 18 -8.77 2.59 4.52
C LEU A 18 -8.89 1.93 3.14
N ALA A 19 -8.93 0.60 3.15
CA ALA A 19 -9.30 -0.17 1.97
C ALA A 19 -10.80 -0.43 1.97
N MET A 20 -11.51 0.05 0.95
CA MET A 20 -12.90 -0.30 0.67
C MET A 20 -12.99 -1.17 -0.58
N GLU A 21 -14.09 -1.90 -0.75
CA GLU A 21 -14.26 -2.80 -1.91
C GLU A 21 -14.41 -2.04 -3.25
N GLY A 22 -15.22 -0.97 -3.28
CA GLY A 22 -15.62 -0.34 -4.54
C GLY A 22 -16.56 -1.23 -5.39
N PRO A 23 -16.81 -0.90 -6.68
CA PRO A 23 -16.23 0.21 -7.46
C PRO A 23 -16.88 1.57 -7.19
N GLN A 24 -17.99 1.63 -6.43
CA GLN A 24 -18.64 2.88 -6.07
C GLN A 24 -17.79 3.65 -5.05
N PHE A 25 -17.79 4.97 -5.16
CA PHE A 25 -17.28 5.85 -4.10
C PHE A 25 -18.17 5.79 -2.87
N SER A 26 -17.59 6.15 -1.72
CA SER A 26 -18.30 6.23 -0.45
C SER A 26 -19.45 7.23 -0.52
N THR A 27 -20.52 6.94 0.19
CA THR A 27 -21.51 7.96 0.59
C THR A 27 -20.88 8.97 1.56
N VAL A 28 -21.54 10.13 1.74
CA VAL A 28 -21.13 11.12 2.75
C VAL A 28 -21.10 10.52 4.17
N ALA A 29 -22.07 9.66 4.49
CA ALA A 29 -22.16 9.02 5.80
C ALA A 29 -20.98 8.07 6.06
N GLU A 30 -20.63 7.25 5.07
CA GLU A 30 -19.46 6.36 5.13
C GLU A 30 -18.16 7.17 5.27
N SER A 31 -17.97 8.18 4.41
CA SER A 31 -16.77 9.03 4.43
C SER A 31 -16.57 9.72 5.79
N ARG A 32 -17.64 10.25 6.39
CA ARG A 32 -17.60 10.82 7.76
C ARG A 32 -17.29 9.76 8.81
N MET A 33 -17.91 8.59 8.75
CA MET A 33 -17.62 7.49 9.69
C MET A 33 -16.13 7.11 9.63
N TYR A 34 -15.58 6.90 8.42
CA TYR A 34 -14.18 6.53 8.23
C TYR A 34 -13.22 7.59 8.77
N ARG A 35 -13.50 8.87 8.49
CA ARG A 35 -12.65 9.97 8.92
C ARG A 35 -12.75 10.24 10.42
N GLU A 36 -13.96 10.40 10.94
CA GLU A 36 -14.21 10.94 12.28
C GLU A 36 -14.24 9.85 13.35
N ALA A 37 -14.84 8.70 13.04
CA ALA A 37 -14.96 7.61 14.02
C ALA A 37 -13.76 6.64 13.95
N TRP A 38 -13.26 6.32 12.75
CA TRP A 38 -12.15 5.38 12.60
C TRP A 38 -10.78 6.05 12.52
N GLY A 39 -10.72 7.36 12.27
CA GLY A 39 -9.46 8.09 12.11
C GLY A 39 -8.70 7.72 10.83
N ALA A 40 -9.41 7.31 9.76
CA ALA A 40 -8.82 7.11 8.45
C ALA A 40 -8.36 8.44 7.85
N HIS A 41 -7.20 8.43 7.21
CA HIS A 41 -6.58 9.62 6.62
C HIS A 41 -6.72 9.63 5.09
N VAL A 42 -6.62 8.45 4.49
CA VAL A 42 -6.73 8.23 3.05
C VAL A 42 -7.58 6.99 2.80
N ILE A 43 -8.27 6.96 1.66
CA ILE A 43 -9.14 5.85 1.25
C ILE A 43 -8.75 5.41 -0.17
N GLY A 44 -8.89 4.12 -0.44
CA GLY A 44 -8.77 3.55 -1.77
C GLY A 44 -9.21 2.09 -1.80
N MET A 45 -8.91 1.38 -2.88
CA MET A 45 -9.50 0.05 -3.14
C MET A 45 -8.49 -1.07 -3.42
N THR A 46 -7.17 -0.81 -3.29
CA THR A 46 -6.14 -1.75 -3.80
C THR A 46 -5.12 -2.25 -2.78
N ASN A 47 -4.74 -1.46 -1.78
CA ASN A 47 -3.64 -1.87 -0.88
C ASN A 47 -4.00 -3.06 0.05
N MET A 48 -5.27 -3.47 0.13
CA MET A 48 -5.68 -4.75 0.71
C MET A 48 -6.38 -5.60 -0.35
N PRO A 49 -6.05 -6.91 -0.45
CA PRO A 49 -5.17 -7.68 0.43
C PRO A 49 -3.66 -7.58 0.12
N GLU A 50 -3.22 -6.70 -0.79
CA GLU A 50 -1.83 -6.60 -1.24
C GLU A 50 -0.80 -6.52 -0.10
N ALA A 51 -1.02 -5.66 0.91
CA ALA A 51 -0.10 -5.52 2.03
C ALA A 51 0.01 -6.80 2.89
N LYS A 52 -1.06 -7.58 3.00
CA LYS A 52 -1.04 -8.89 3.69
C LYS A 52 -0.27 -9.93 2.89
N LEU A 53 -0.52 -10.01 1.59
CA LEU A 53 0.19 -10.94 0.70
C LEU A 53 1.69 -10.62 0.63
N ALA A 54 2.05 -9.33 0.59
CA ALA A 54 3.46 -8.91 0.64
C ALA A 54 4.12 -9.33 1.97
N ARG A 55 3.40 -9.26 3.09
CA ARG A 55 3.89 -9.75 4.38
C ARG A 55 4.06 -11.27 4.39
N GLU A 56 3.11 -12.01 3.83
CA GLU A 56 3.21 -13.47 3.70
C GLU A 56 4.37 -13.88 2.79
N ALA A 57 4.72 -13.08 1.78
CA ALA A 57 5.88 -13.26 0.93
C ALA A 57 7.21 -12.74 1.52
N GLU A 58 7.22 -12.32 2.79
CA GLU A 58 8.38 -11.75 3.49
C GLU A 58 9.03 -10.56 2.75
N LEU A 59 8.19 -9.73 2.12
CA LEU A 59 8.60 -8.52 1.43
C LEU A 59 8.49 -7.30 2.34
N CYS A 60 9.50 -6.41 2.27
CA CYS A 60 9.39 -5.08 2.85
C CYS A 60 8.43 -4.25 1.99
N TYR A 61 7.23 -3.98 2.52
CA TYR A 61 6.17 -3.29 1.81
C TYR A 61 5.94 -1.89 2.38
N ALA A 62 5.80 -0.91 1.50
CA ALA A 62 5.38 0.45 1.83
C ALA A 62 4.45 0.98 0.74
N SER A 63 3.39 1.66 1.13
CA SER A 63 2.48 2.33 0.18
C SER A 63 2.83 3.81 0.07
N VAL A 64 2.75 4.33 -1.15
CA VAL A 64 2.79 5.77 -1.45
C VAL A 64 1.42 6.15 -2.00
N ALA A 65 0.55 6.63 -1.14
CA ALA A 65 -0.79 7.07 -1.52
C ALA A 65 -0.73 8.46 -2.16
N MET A 66 -1.14 8.53 -3.43
CA MET A 66 -1.22 9.79 -4.19
C MET A 66 -2.62 10.36 -4.10
N ILE A 67 -2.78 11.46 -3.37
CA ILE A 67 -4.10 12.09 -3.14
C ILE A 67 -4.63 12.72 -4.42
N THR A 68 -5.82 12.30 -4.84
CA THR A 68 -6.49 12.76 -6.06
C THR A 68 -7.60 13.76 -5.79
N ASP A 69 -8.28 13.58 -4.67
CA ASP A 69 -9.45 14.35 -4.25
C ASP A 69 -9.68 14.11 -2.74
N TYR A 70 -10.76 14.70 -2.21
CA TYR A 70 -11.08 14.66 -0.78
C TYR A 70 -12.16 13.65 -0.42
N ASP A 71 -12.57 12.73 -1.31
CA ASP A 71 -13.71 11.84 -1.09
C ASP A 71 -15.02 12.62 -0.80
N SER A 72 -16.12 11.91 -0.56
CA SER A 72 -17.47 12.50 -0.47
C SER A 72 -17.73 13.41 0.73
N TRP A 73 -16.89 13.39 1.77
CA TRP A 73 -17.13 14.23 2.96
C TRP A 73 -16.96 15.74 2.70
N HIS A 74 -16.16 16.11 1.70
CA HIS A 74 -15.87 17.52 1.43
C HIS A 74 -17.04 18.18 0.71
N GLU A 75 -17.44 19.37 1.18
CA GLU A 75 -18.65 20.07 0.70
C GLU A 75 -18.62 20.36 -0.82
N THR A 76 -17.43 20.44 -1.40
CA THR A 76 -17.25 20.66 -2.84
C THR A 76 -17.23 19.37 -3.67
N HIS A 77 -17.39 18.17 -3.07
CA HIS A 77 -17.29 16.89 -3.77
C HIS A 77 -18.28 16.78 -4.95
N GLY A 78 -19.52 17.29 -4.77
CA GLY A 78 -20.53 17.34 -5.83
C GLY A 78 -20.24 18.33 -6.97
N ALA A 79 -19.20 19.16 -6.84
CA ALA A 79 -18.72 20.11 -7.85
C ALA A 79 -17.37 19.68 -8.46
N VAL A 80 -16.85 18.50 -8.11
CA VAL A 80 -15.56 18.02 -8.61
C VAL A 80 -15.73 17.54 -10.05
N ASP A 81 -15.24 18.35 -10.97
CA ASP A 81 -15.12 18.01 -12.38
C ASP A 81 -14.19 16.79 -12.54
N ILE A 82 -14.69 15.73 -13.18
CA ILE A 82 -13.93 14.52 -13.53
C ILE A 82 -12.63 14.90 -14.25
N THR A 83 -12.64 15.96 -15.06
CA THR A 83 -11.44 16.42 -15.76
C THR A 83 -10.36 16.92 -14.80
N ALA A 84 -10.73 17.55 -13.68
CA ALA A 84 -9.80 17.99 -12.64
C ALA A 84 -9.18 16.79 -11.90
N ILE A 85 -9.97 15.74 -11.62
CA ILE A 85 -9.45 14.49 -11.05
C ILE A 85 -8.43 13.85 -12.00
N ILE A 86 -8.77 13.75 -13.30
CA ILE A 86 -7.87 13.19 -14.31
C ILE A 86 -6.57 14.01 -14.43
N ALA A 87 -6.65 15.33 -14.37
CA ALA A 87 -5.48 16.20 -14.40
C ALA A 87 -4.56 15.94 -13.18
N THR A 88 -5.14 15.88 -11.98
CA THR A 88 -4.42 15.56 -10.74
C THR A 88 -3.79 14.17 -10.80
N LEU A 89 -4.52 13.17 -11.28
CA LEU A 89 -4.02 11.80 -11.48
C LEU A 89 -2.80 11.77 -12.40
N LYS A 90 -2.85 12.45 -13.55
CA LYS A 90 -1.71 12.52 -14.48
C LYS A 90 -0.49 13.19 -13.86
N GLY A 91 -0.69 14.34 -13.20
CA GLY A 91 0.39 15.04 -12.51
C GLY A 91 1.03 14.21 -11.38
N ASN A 92 0.20 13.47 -10.64
CA ASN A 92 0.68 12.54 -9.61
C ASN A 92 1.43 11.35 -10.21
N ALA A 93 1.01 10.84 -11.38
CA ALA A 93 1.69 9.73 -12.04
C ALA A 93 3.13 10.09 -12.49
N ASP A 94 3.34 11.30 -13.02
CA ASP A 94 4.68 11.78 -13.37
C ASP A 94 5.60 11.87 -12.14
N LYS A 95 5.10 12.47 -11.05
CA LYS A 95 5.81 12.55 -9.78
C LYS A 95 6.12 11.17 -9.18
N ALA A 96 5.15 10.24 -9.24
CA ALA A 96 5.34 8.87 -8.78
C ALA A 96 6.45 8.16 -9.56
N ARG A 97 6.48 8.32 -10.89
CA ARG A 97 7.55 7.76 -11.74
C ARG A 97 8.92 8.30 -11.34
N GLY A 98 9.06 9.61 -11.18
CA GLY A 98 10.32 10.23 -10.74
C GLY A 98 10.78 9.71 -9.38
N LEU A 99 9.86 9.62 -8.41
CA LEU A 99 10.13 9.09 -7.08
C LEU A 99 10.63 7.64 -7.16
N VAL A 100 9.90 6.76 -7.85
CA VAL A 100 10.24 5.34 -7.97
C VAL A 100 11.57 5.13 -8.68
N ALA A 101 11.86 5.90 -9.73
CA ALA A 101 13.12 5.81 -10.48
C ALA A 101 14.36 6.11 -9.62
N ARG A 102 14.22 6.87 -8.53
CA ARG A 102 15.32 7.19 -7.60
C ARG A 102 15.55 6.12 -6.53
N LEU A 103 14.55 5.29 -6.23
CA LEU A 103 14.62 4.33 -5.14
C LEU A 103 15.79 3.33 -5.27
N PRO A 104 16.10 2.75 -6.44
CA PRO A 104 17.22 1.81 -6.55
C PRO A 104 18.57 2.41 -6.14
N GLY A 105 18.83 3.67 -6.52
CA GLY A 105 20.08 4.36 -6.15
C GLY A 105 20.17 4.71 -4.67
N LEU A 106 19.02 4.88 -4.00
CA LEU A 106 18.96 5.20 -2.57
C LEU A 106 18.98 3.96 -1.67
N LEU A 107 18.38 2.86 -2.14
CA LEU A 107 18.33 1.60 -1.40
C LEU A 107 19.61 0.77 -1.57
N GLY A 108 20.32 0.96 -2.68
CA GLY A 108 21.51 0.17 -3.01
C GLY A 108 21.18 -1.24 -3.50
N ALA A 109 22.22 -2.01 -3.81
CA ALA A 109 22.09 -3.39 -4.27
C ALA A 109 22.00 -4.40 -3.11
N ASP A 110 22.60 -4.05 -1.96
CA ASP A 110 22.67 -4.94 -0.81
C ASP A 110 21.38 -4.90 0.01
N ARG A 111 20.82 -6.07 0.29
CA ARG A 111 19.64 -6.21 1.16
C ARG A 111 20.07 -6.67 2.54
N ALA A 112 20.29 -5.72 3.44
CA ALA A 112 20.48 -6.03 4.86
C ALA A 112 19.20 -6.62 5.48
N PRO A 113 19.30 -7.43 6.56
CA PRO A 113 18.15 -7.86 7.32
C PRO A 113 17.25 -6.70 7.71
N CYS A 114 15.95 -6.84 7.49
CA CYS A 114 15.01 -5.77 7.81
C CYS A 114 14.95 -5.58 9.33
N PRO A 115 15.15 -4.35 9.86
CA PRO A 115 15.08 -4.09 11.30
C PRO A 115 13.67 -4.31 11.87
N HIS A 116 12.64 -4.32 11.02
CA HIS A 116 11.26 -4.60 11.39
C HIS A 116 10.87 -6.09 11.25
N GLY A 117 11.81 -6.96 10.82
CA GLY A 117 11.57 -8.39 10.65
C GLY A 117 10.60 -8.74 9.51
N CYS A 118 10.30 -7.81 8.59
CA CYS A 118 9.41 -8.06 7.46
C CYS A 118 9.90 -9.22 6.57
N ASP A 119 11.22 -9.38 6.46
CA ASP A 119 11.94 -10.42 5.73
C ASP A 119 11.97 -11.79 6.42
N ARG A 120 11.39 -11.89 7.62
CA ARG A 120 11.29 -13.13 8.41
C ARG A 120 9.89 -13.32 9.02
N ALA A 121 8.88 -12.68 8.43
CA ALA A 121 7.53 -12.64 8.98
C ALA A 121 6.90 -14.03 9.19
N LEU A 122 7.31 -15.04 8.41
CA LEU A 122 6.77 -16.39 8.52
C LEU A 122 7.46 -17.28 9.56
N GLU A 123 8.58 -16.83 10.15
CA GLU A 123 9.45 -17.65 11.02
C GLU A 123 8.68 -18.36 12.15
N PHE A 124 7.65 -17.69 12.69
CA PHE A 124 6.79 -18.24 13.74
C PHE A 124 5.30 -18.24 13.37
N ALA A 125 4.97 -18.03 12.09
CA ALA A 125 3.57 -17.91 11.63
C ALA A 125 3.02 -19.22 11.05
N LEU A 126 3.88 -20.21 10.76
CA LEU A 126 3.46 -21.49 10.21
C LEU A 126 3.09 -22.49 11.31
N LEU A 127 1.80 -22.81 11.40
CA LEU A 127 1.28 -23.80 12.35
C LEU A 127 1.25 -25.23 11.80
N THR A 128 1.24 -25.39 10.48
CA THR A 128 1.18 -26.71 9.86
C THR A 128 2.49 -27.46 10.07
N ALA A 129 2.43 -28.52 10.87
CA ALA A 129 3.57 -29.39 11.18
C ALA A 129 4.17 -29.96 9.87
N PRO A 130 5.51 -30.08 9.77
CA PRO A 130 6.20 -30.52 8.55
C PRO A 130 5.62 -31.80 7.93
N GLU A 131 5.27 -32.78 8.75
CA GLU A 131 4.70 -34.08 8.36
C GLU A 131 3.28 -34.00 7.79
N ALA A 132 2.56 -32.90 8.02
CA ALA A 132 1.18 -32.68 7.57
C ALA A 132 1.08 -31.80 6.31
N ARG A 133 2.22 -31.40 5.72
CA ARG A 133 2.25 -30.50 4.56
C ARG A 133 2.08 -31.29 3.25
N ASP A 134 1.03 -30.97 2.49
CA ASP A 134 0.81 -31.56 1.15
C ASP A 134 1.90 -31.09 0.17
N PRO A 135 2.68 -31.99 -0.44
CA PRO A 135 3.70 -31.64 -1.44
C PRO A 135 3.19 -30.78 -2.60
N LYS A 136 1.93 -30.96 -3.03
CA LYS A 136 1.34 -30.14 -4.10
C LYS A 136 1.08 -28.71 -3.66
N LEU A 137 0.77 -28.47 -2.39
CA LEU A 137 0.60 -27.13 -1.85
C LEU A 137 1.96 -26.46 -1.63
N LEU A 138 2.95 -27.20 -1.15
CA LEU A 138 4.32 -26.69 -1.01
C LEU A 138 4.88 -26.18 -2.34
N ALA A 139 4.70 -26.94 -3.41
CA ALA A 139 5.12 -26.53 -4.75
C ALA A 139 4.43 -25.22 -5.23
N LYS A 140 3.21 -24.92 -4.78
CA LYS A 140 2.52 -23.66 -5.10
C LYS A 140 3.04 -22.48 -4.27
N LEU A 141 3.57 -22.76 -3.07
CA LEU A 141 4.04 -21.74 -2.12
C LEU A 141 5.54 -21.47 -2.22
N ASP A 142 6.28 -22.20 -3.05
CA ASP A 142 7.73 -22.09 -3.21
C ASP A 142 8.22 -20.63 -3.37
N ALA A 143 7.57 -19.87 -4.25
CA ALA A 143 7.92 -18.46 -4.51
C ALA A 143 7.59 -17.49 -3.35
N VAL A 144 6.74 -17.89 -2.40
CA VAL A 144 6.21 -17.02 -1.32
C VAL A 144 6.83 -17.38 0.03
N ALA A 145 6.91 -18.67 0.34
CA ALA A 145 7.29 -19.18 1.65
C ALA A 145 8.48 -20.15 1.60
N GLY A 146 9.21 -20.23 0.49
CA GLY A 146 10.32 -21.18 0.29
C GLY A 146 11.46 -21.09 1.30
N ARG A 147 11.60 -19.98 2.06
CA ARG A 147 12.58 -19.88 3.15
C ARG A 147 12.25 -20.81 4.33
N VAL A 148 10.96 -21.00 4.62
CA VAL A 148 10.46 -21.66 5.84
C VAL A 148 9.74 -22.98 5.58
N LEU A 149 9.50 -23.31 4.31
CA LEU A 149 8.78 -24.51 3.88
C LEU A 149 9.70 -25.61 3.35
#